data_AF-A0A366WYU9-F1
#
_entry.id   AF-A0A366WYU9-F1
#
_cell.length_a   1.000
_cell.length_b   1.000
_cell.length_c   1.000
_cell.angle_alpha   90.00
_cell.angle_beta   90.00
_cell.angle_gamma   90.00
#
_symmetry.space_group_name_H-M   'P 1'
#
loop_
_entity.id
_entity.type
_entity.pdbx_description
1 polymer ?
#
loop_
_entity_poly.entity_id
_entity_poly.type
_entity_poly.pdbx_seq_one_letter_code
_entity_poly.pdbx_strand_id
1 'polypeptide(L)'
;MTNQAQKKKKALKRRAKILAELEHIVGGKCYNGNIQNWGPGGVYEGEGRSFRYPLTMIDEMGDKRKRKYPPAIDVPLEMLSTGHYQFGANKMHIIRALDEVLKYLEANHSLKI
;
A
#
# COMPACT_ATOMS: atom_id res chain seq x y z
N MET A 1 -4.45 -2.25 -31.33
CA MET A 1 -4.10 -3.14 -30.19
C MET A 1 -5.10 -4.29 -30.16
N THR A 2 -4.66 -5.54 -30.02
CA THR A 2 -5.58 -6.69 -29.94
C THR A 2 -6.46 -6.62 -28.69
N ASN A 3 -7.69 -7.12 -28.76
CA ASN A 3 -8.68 -7.09 -27.68
C ASN A 3 -8.14 -7.68 -26.35
N GLN A 4 -7.25 -8.68 -26.45
CA GLN A 4 -6.58 -9.30 -25.29
C GLN A 4 -5.59 -8.36 -24.58
N ALA A 5 -4.79 -7.59 -25.31
CA ALA A 5 -3.82 -6.66 -24.73
C ALA A 5 -4.52 -5.52 -23.96
N GLN A 6 -5.63 -5.02 -24.51
CA GLN A 6 -6.49 -4.02 -23.86
C GLN A 6 -7.05 -4.54 -22.54
N LYS A 7 -7.55 -5.78 -22.53
CA LYS A 7 -8.10 -6.44 -21.33
C LYS A 7 -7.04 -6.64 -20.24
N LYS A 8 -5.83 -7.10 -20.61
CA LYS A 8 -4.71 -7.26 -19.67
C LYS A 8 -4.30 -5.92 -19.04
N LYS A 9 -4.17 -4.87 -19.86
CA LYS A 9 -3.85 -3.52 -19.37
C LYS A 9 -4.89 -2.99 -18.39
N LYS A 10 -6.18 -3.23 -18.67
CA LYS A 10 -7.27 -2.84 -17.75
C LYS A 10 -7.21 -3.61 -16.42
N ALA A 11 -6.93 -4.90 -16.46
CA ALA A 11 -6.78 -5.72 -15.25
C ALA A 11 -5.58 -5.25 -14.39
N LEU A 12 -4.43 -4.96 -15.01
CA LEU A 12 -3.26 -4.43 -14.32
C LEU A 12 -3.56 -3.07 -13.64
N LYS A 13 -4.26 -2.17 -14.34
CA LYS A 13 -4.69 -0.88 -13.75
C LYS A 13 -5.62 -1.08 -12.55
N ARG A 14 -6.57 -2.02 -12.64
CA ARG A 14 -7.48 -2.34 -11.54
C ARG A 14 -6.70 -2.86 -10.33
N ARG A 15 -5.77 -3.79 -10.55
CA ARG A 15 -4.92 -4.34 -9.49
C ARG A 15 -4.05 -3.26 -8.82
N ALA A 16 -3.44 -2.39 -9.61
CA ALA A 16 -2.64 -1.27 -9.11
C ALA A 16 -3.47 -0.36 -8.18
N LYS A 17 -4.69 0.00 -8.59
CA LYS A 17 -5.61 0.81 -7.79
C LYS A 17 -5.91 0.15 -6.44
N ILE A 18 -6.26 -1.14 -6.46
CA ILE A 18 -6.56 -1.91 -5.24
C ILE A 18 -5.35 -1.95 -4.31
N LEU A 19 -4.14 -2.19 -4.84
CA LEU A 19 -2.92 -2.21 -4.02
C LEU A 19 -2.65 -0.85 -3.35
N ALA A 20 -2.84 0.26 -4.07
CA ALA A 20 -2.69 1.59 -3.52
C ALA A 20 -3.73 1.91 -2.42
N GLU A 21 -4.97 1.45 -2.60
CA GLU A 21 -6.03 1.61 -1.60
C GLU A 21 -5.76 0.75 -0.35
N LEU A 22 -5.36 -0.51 -0.53
CA LEU A 22 -5.00 -1.41 0.57
C LEU A 22 -3.78 -0.90 1.34
N GLU A 23 -2.77 -0.40 0.65
CA GLU A 23 -1.62 0.25 1.30
C GLU A 23 -2.06 1.46 2.11
N HIS A 24 -2.99 2.27 1.60
CA HIS A 24 -3.49 3.40 2.35
C HIS A 24 -4.23 2.99 3.62
N ILE A 25 -5.03 1.92 3.55
CA ILE A 25 -5.70 1.33 4.72
C ILE A 25 -4.67 0.85 5.75
N VAL A 26 -3.68 0.06 5.33
CA VAL A 26 -2.66 -0.49 6.23
C VAL A 26 -1.75 0.60 6.80
N GLY A 27 -1.30 1.54 5.98
CA GLY A 27 -0.47 2.67 6.41
C GLY A 27 -1.18 3.59 7.39
N GLY A 28 -2.51 3.68 7.30
CA GLY A 28 -3.34 4.37 8.29
C GLY A 28 -3.37 3.71 9.67
N LYS A 29 -2.85 2.48 9.81
CA LYS A 29 -2.71 1.74 11.06
C LYS A 29 -1.28 1.76 11.63
N CYS A 30 -0.41 2.60 11.10
CA CYS A 30 0.88 2.85 11.74
C CYS A 30 0.73 3.81 12.93
N TYR A 31 1.43 3.51 14.02
CA TYR A 31 1.38 4.27 15.26
C TYR A 31 2.78 4.62 15.76
N ASN A 32 2.90 5.78 16.39
CA ASN A 32 4.10 6.12 17.14
C ASN A 32 4.01 5.45 18.51
N GLY A 33 4.97 4.58 18.84
CA GLY A 33 5.03 3.88 20.12
C GLY A 33 5.25 4.80 21.33
N ASN A 34 5.70 6.03 21.11
CA ASN A 34 5.84 7.05 22.16
C ASN A 34 4.50 7.76 22.46
N ILE A 35 3.42 7.37 21.80
CA ILE A 35 2.07 7.89 22.03
C ILE A 35 1.23 6.77 22.63
N GLN A 36 0.61 7.02 23.78
CA GLN A 36 -0.33 6.09 24.38
C GLN A 36 -1.57 5.97 23.46
N ASN A 37 -1.68 4.82 22.78
CA ASN A 37 -2.80 4.50 21.88
C ASN A 37 -3.76 3.47 22.50
N TRP A 38 -3.41 2.91 23.65
CA TRP A 38 -4.17 1.86 24.32
C TRP A 38 -4.43 2.25 25.77
N GLY A 39 -5.70 2.18 26.16
CA GLY A 39 -6.18 2.36 27.53
C GLY A 39 -6.27 1.04 28.32
N PRO A 40 -6.70 1.10 29.58
CA PRO A 40 -6.97 -0.10 30.38
C PRO A 40 -7.92 -1.07 29.66
N GLY A 41 -7.63 -2.36 29.72
CA GLY A 41 -8.45 -3.39 29.06
C GLY A 41 -8.25 -3.52 27.54
N GLY A 42 -7.21 -2.90 26.97
CA GLY A 42 -6.92 -3.00 25.53
C GLY A 42 -7.87 -2.18 24.65
N VAL A 43 -8.53 -1.17 25.23
CA VAL A 43 -9.34 -0.22 24.46
C VAL A 43 -8.42 0.64 23.60
N TYR A 44 -8.70 0.72 22.30
CA TYR A 44 -7.96 1.59 21.39
C TYR A 44 -8.42 3.04 21.58
N GLU A 45 -7.54 3.88 22.11
CA GLU A 45 -7.75 5.32 22.37
C GLU A 45 -6.96 6.21 21.39
N GLY A 46 -6.32 5.61 20.37
CA GLY A 46 -5.49 6.32 19.39
C GLY A 46 -6.24 7.11 18.32
N GLU A 47 -7.54 7.37 18.50
CA GLU A 47 -8.33 8.15 17.54
C GLU A 47 -7.76 9.58 17.41
N GLY A 48 -7.56 10.05 16.17
CA GLY A 48 -6.91 11.34 15.88
C GLY A 48 -5.38 11.38 16.07
N ARG A 49 -4.76 10.28 16.52
CA ARG A 49 -3.30 10.17 16.76
C ARG A 49 -2.57 9.30 15.72
N SER A 50 -3.22 9.02 14.59
CA SER A 50 -2.66 8.18 13.52
C SER A 50 -1.51 8.90 12.82
N PHE A 51 -0.30 8.36 12.95
CA PHE A 51 0.87 8.80 12.17
C PHE A 51 1.10 7.83 11.03
N ARG A 52 0.50 8.14 9.87
CA ARG A 52 0.77 7.38 8.66
C ARG A 52 2.22 7.60 8.21
N TYR A 53 2.97 6.51 8.11
CA TYR A 53 4.26 6.53 7.44
C TYR A 53 4.05 6.90 5.96
N PRO A 54 4.86 7.81 5.39
CA PRO A 54 4.78 8.12 3.98
C PRO A 54 5.15 6.88 3.17
N LEU A 55 4.34 6.54 2.17
CA LEU A 55 4.71 5.58 1.14
C LEU A 55 5.84 6.21 0.33
N THR A 56 7.01 5.58 0.31
CA THR A 56 8.14 5.98 -0.52
C THR A 56 8.12 5.15 -1.79
N MET A 57 8.15 5.81 -2.94
CA MET A 57 8.19 5.21 -4.27
C MET A 57 9.39 5.79 -5.03
N ILE A 58 9.87 5.04 -6.02
CA ILE A 58 10.91 5.45 -6.95
C ILE A 58 10.24 5.70 -8.30
N ASP A 59 10.38 6.91 -8.84
CA ASP A 59 9.85 7.24 -10.17
C ASP A 59 10.76 6.75 -11.31
N GLU A 60 10.35 7.00 -12.55
CA GLU A 60 11.06 6.55 -13.75
C GLU A 60 12.48 7.14 -13.87
N MET A 61 12.76 8.27 -13.20
CA MET A 61 14.07 8.91 -13.18
C MET A 61 14.97 8.39 -12.05
N GLY A 62 14.45 7.52 -11.19
CA GLY A 62 15.14 7.04 -10.00
C GLY A 62 14.93 7.91 -8.75
N ASP A 63 14.09 8.96 -8.84
CA ASP A 63 13.88 9.88 -7.74
C ASP A 63 12.87 9.36 -6.72
N LYS A 64 13.11 9.68 -5.45
CA LYS A 64 12.23 9.29 -4.35
C LYS A 64 11.02 10.22 -4.29
N ARG A 65 9.83 9.66 -4.43
CA ARG A 65 8.55 10.34 -4.19
C ARG A 65 7.90 9.80 -2.93
N LYS A 66 7.53 10.69 -2.02
CA LYS A 66 6.86 10.34 -0.77
C LYS A 66 5.41 10.78 -0.82
N ARG A 67 4.49 9.91 -0.41
CA ARG A 67 3.05 10.22 -0.37
C ARG A 67 2.39 9.71 0.91
N LYS A 68 1.68 10.59 1.61
CA LYS A 68 0.85 10.25 2.77
C LYS A 68 -0.64 10.18 2.41
N TYR A 69 -1.10 11.14 1.64
CA TYR A 69 -2.48 11.27 1.18
C TYR A 69 -2.48 12.08 -0.13
N PRO A 70 -3.40 11.83 -1.08
CA PRO A 70 -4.34 10.70 -1.15
C PRO A 70 -3.62 9.36 -1.41
N PRO A 71 -4.34 8.21 -1.45
CA PRO A 71 -3.79 6.94 -1.93
C PRO A 71 -3.07 7.08 -3.29
N ALA A 72 -2.05 6.27 -3.55
CA ALA A 72 -1.25 6.33 -4.78
C ALA A 72 -1.93 5.67 -6.00
N ILE A 73 -3.15 6.07 -6.33
CA ILE A 73 -3.95 5.46 -7.40
C ILE A 73 -3.64 6.01 -8.80
N ASP A 74 -3.01 7.19 -8.86
CA ASP A 74 -2.67 7.97 -10.05
C ASP A 74 -1.23 7.76 -10.54
N VAL A 75 -0.43 6.96 -9.83
CA VAL A 75 0.96 6.69 -10.24
C VAL A 75 1.05 5.47 -11.18
N PRO A 76 2.07 5.39 -12.05
CA PRO A 76 2.35 4.20 -12.84
C PRO A 76 2.53 2.95 -11.97
N LEU A 77 2.19 1.77 -12.51
CA LEU A 77 2.30 0.50 -11.78
C LEU A 77 3.76 0.18 -11.44
N GLU A 78 4.66 0.51 -12.34
CA GLU A 78 6.10 0.34 -12.22
C GLU A 78 6.60 1.12 -10.99
N MET A 79 6.22 2.39 -10.88
CA MET A 79 6.50 3.23 -9.72
C MET A 79 5.84 2.70 -8.45
N LEU A 80 4.55 2.35 -8.50
CA LEU A 80 3.81 1.82 -7.34
C LEU A 80 4.47 0.55 -6.79
N SER A 81 4.95 -0.33 -7.66
CA SER A 81 5.58 -1.60 -7.26
C SER A 81 6.84 -1.44 -6.40
N THR A 82 7.49 -0.27 -6.47
CA THR A 82 8.64 0.09 -5.62
C THR A 82 8.23 0.59 -4.23
N GLY A 83 6.93 0.76 -3.99
CA GLY A 83 6.34 1.32 -2.78
C GLY A 83 6.77 0.62 -1.50
N HIS A 84 7.42 1.36 -0.61
CA HIS A 84 7.88 0.87 0.68
C HIS A 84 7.73 1.91 1.79
N TYR A 85 7.63 1.42 3.03
CA TYR A 85 7.84 2.23 4.22
C TYR A 85 9.32 2.21 4.61
N GLN A 86 9.86 3.37 4.98
CA GLN A 86 11.22 3.51 5.49
C GLN A 86 11.18 3.63 7.01
N PHE A 87 11.72 2.62 7.71
CA PHE A 87 11.81 2.54 9.17
C PHE A 87 13.28 2.59 9.60
N GLY A 88 13.86 3.79 9.65
CA GLY A 88 15.30 3.95 9.89
C GLY A 88 16.10 3.30 8.75
N ALA A 89 16.95 2.32 9.06
CA ALA A 89 17.67 1.54 8.04
C ALA A 89 16.80 0.46 7.36
N ASN A 90 15.72 0.03 8.00
CA ASN A 90 14.86 -1.04 7.50
C ASN A 90 13.82 -0.52 6.50
N LYS A 91 13.40 -1.38 5.58
CA LYS A 91 12.33 -1.11 4.62
C LYS A 91 11.28 -2.22 4.66
N MET A 92 10.02 -1.83 4.62
CA MET A 92 8.92 -2.76 4.38
C MET A 92 8.34 -2.50 2.99
N HIS A 93 8.53 -3.45 2.08
CA HIS A 93 7.98 -3.40 0.72
C HIS A 93 6.47 -3.68 0.73
N ILE A 94 5.70 -2.76 1.29
CA ILE A 94 4.27 -2.93 1.58
C ILE A 94 3.44 -3.27 0.33
N ILE A 95 3.73 -2.66 -0.82
CA ILE A 95 2.99 -2.95 -2.05
C ILE A 95 3.23 -4.39 -2.52
N ARG A 96 4.47 -4.87 -2.44
CA ARG A 96 4.81 -6.25 -2.78
C ARG A 96 4.16 -7.24 -1.81
N ALA A 97 4.22 -6.96 -0.52
CA ALA A 97 3.59 -7.80 0.51
C ALA A 97 2.07 -7.92 0.28
N LEU A 98 1.39 -6.81 -0.03
CA LEU A 98 -0.04 -6.82 -0.34
C LEU A 98 -0.36 -7.57 -1.64
N ASP A 99 0.49 -7.46 -2.67
CA ASP A 99 0.32 -8.23 -3.89
C ASP A 99 0.46 -9.75 -3.64
N GLU A 100 1.39 -10.15 -2.78
CA GLU A 100 1.55 -11.54 -2.34
C GLU A 100 0.32 -12.03 -1.54
N VAL A 101 -0.24 -11.20 -0.64
CA VAL A 101 -1.49 -11.50 0.07
C VAL A 101 -2.66 -11.68 -0.92
N LEU A 102 -2.81 -10.78 -1.90
CA LEU A 102 -3.88 -10.90 -2.90
C LEU A 102 -3.72 -12.19 -3.71
N LYS A 103 -2.50 -12.52 -4.16
CA LYS A 103 -2.22 -13.79 -4.86
C LYS A 103 -2.59 -15.00 -4.01
N TYR A 104 -2.27 -14.97 -2.72
CA TYR A 104 -2.64 -16.05 -1.80
C TYR A 104 -4.16 -16.20 -1.70
N LEU A 105 -4.90 -15.10 -1.57
CA LEU A 105 -6.37 -15.13 -1.50
C LEU A 105 -7.01 -15.58 -2.82
N GLU A 106 -6.45 -15.18 -3.96
CA GLU A 106 -6.89 -15.63 -5.29
C GLU A 106 -6.69 -17.14 -5.45
N ALA A 107 -5.57 -17.67 -4.98
CA ALA A 107 -5.23 -19.08 -5.10
C ALA A 107 -5.98 -19.99 -4.10
N ASN A 108 -6.22 -19.52 -2.86
CA ASN A 108 -6.67 -20.37 -1.76
C ASN A 108 -8.10 -20.07 -1.27
N HIS A 109 -8.63 -18.88 -1.57
CA HIS A 109 -9.89 -18.39 -0.98
C HIS A 109 -10.92 -17.92 -2.01
N SER A 110 -10.79 -18.35 -3.27
CA SER A 110 -11.73 -18.04 -4.38
C SER A 110 -11.94 -16.54 -4.63
N LEU A 111 -11.02 -15.68 -4.19
CA LEU A 111 -11.07 -14.24 -4.45
C LEU A 111 -10.86 -13.97 -5.95
N LYS A 112 -11.70 -13.13 -6.55
CA LYS A 112 -11.61 -12.74 -7.97
C LYS A 112 -11.46 -11.23 -8.12
N ILE A 113 -10.30 -10.80 -8.61
CA ILE A 113 -9.91 -9.39 -8.75
C ILE A 113 -9.67 -9.02 -10.22
#